data_AF-B1P3K4-F1
#
_entry.id   AF-B1P3K4-F1
#
_cell.length_a   1.000
_cell.length_b   1.000
_cell.length_c   1.000
_cell.angle_alpha   90.00
_cell.angle_beta   90.00
_cell.angle_gamma   90.00
#
_symmetry.space_group_name_H-M   'P 1'
#
loop_
_entity.id
_entity.type
_entity.pdbx_description
1 polymer ?
#
loop_
_entity_poly.entity_id
_entity_poly.type
_entity_poly.pdbx_seq_one_letter_code
_entity_poly.pdbx_strand_id
1 'polypeptide(L)'
;SDGCVRKTVLSCGGRDGFVRLKKMKLPDTTTASVDRGIGVKECEQKCLKDCNCTAFANTDIRGGGSGCVTWTGELFDIRNYAKGGQDLYVRLAATDL
;
A
#
# COMPACT_ATOMS: atom_id res chain seq x y z
N SER A 1 1.45 12.19 -19.78
CA SER A 1 0.26 11.55 -19.20
C SER A 1 0.17 11.98 -17.76
N ASP A 2 -0.97 12.49 -17.32
CA ASP A 2 -1.15 13.13 -16.01
C ASP A 2 -1.49 12.13 -14.88
N GLY A 3 -1.20 10.85 -15.07
CA GLY A 3 -1.47 9.79 -14.10
C GLY A 3 -2.96 9.42 -13.97
N CYS A 4 -3.33 8.96 -12.78
CA CYS A 4 -4.67 8.50 -12.43
C CYS A 4 -5.08 9.02 -11.04
N VAL A 5 -6.36 9.27 -10.85
CA VAL A 5 -6.96 9.60 -9.54
C VAL A 5 -7.95 8.52 -9.11
N ARG A 6 -8.22 8.43 -7.81
CA ARG A 6 -9.26 7.53 -7.28
C ARG A 6 -10.63 7.96 -7.80
N LYS A 7 -11.49 6.98 -8.10
CA LYS A 7 -12.87 7.22 -8.54
C LYS A 7 -13.74 7.74 -7.38
N THR A 8 -13.61 7.13 -6.21
CA THR A 8 -14.33 7.53 -5.00
C THR A 8 -13.37 8.10 -3.96
N VAL A 9 -13.82 9.16 -3.27
CA VAL A 9 -13.08 9.81 -2.19
C VAL A 9 -13.01 8.86 -0.99
N LEU A 10 -11.84 8.81 -0.34
CA LEU A 10 -11.65 8.00 0.86
C LEU A 10 -12.44 8.54 2.04
N SER A 11 -12.97 7.64 2.86
CA SER A 11 -13.85 7.97 3.99
C SER A 11 -13.11 8.01 5.33
N CYS A 12 -11.92 7.41 5.39
CA CYS A 12 -11.14 7.18 6.61
C CYS A 12 -11.94 6.55 7.78
N GLY A 13 -11.32 6.43 8.95
CA GLY A 13 -11.93 5.86 10.15
C GLY A 13 -12.13 4.35 10.09
N GLY A 14 -11.24 3.62 9.39
CA GLY A 14 -11.31 2.17 9.25
C GLY A 14 -12.42 1.64 8.33
N ARG A 15 -13.08 2.53 7.56
CA ARG A 15 -14.12 2.16 6.58
C ARG A 15 -13.60 1.95 5.17
N ASP A 16 -12.36 2.36 4.90
CA ASP A 16 -11.68 2.06 3.64
C ASP A 16 -11.09 0.65 3.69
N GLY A 17 -10.60 0.15 2.56
CA GLY A 17 -9.85 -1.09 2.53
C GLY A 17 -8.82 -1.08 1.41
N PHE A 18 -8.36 -2.25 1.00
CA PHE A 18 -7.20 -2.35 0.11
C PHE A 18 -7.40 -3.33 -1.03
N VAL A 19 -7.02 -2.89 -2.23
CA VAL A 19 -6.80 -3.79 -3.36
C VAL A 19 -5.37 -4.29 -3.34
N ARG A 20 -5.18 -5.60 -3.52
CA ARG A 20 -3.86 -6.23 -3.60
C ARG A 20 -3.38 -6.26 -5.06
N LEU A 21 -2.38 -5.44 -5.36
CA LEU A 21 -1.65 -5.48 -6.62
C LEU A 21 -0.47 -6.43 -6.50
N LYS A 22 -0.41 -7.46 -7.35
CA LYS A 22 0.62 -8.51 -7.31
C LYS A 22 1.78 -8.20 -8.23
N LYS A 23 2.97 -8.72 -7.90
CA LYS A 23 4.18 -8.66 -8.74
C LYS A 23 4.61 -7.23 -9.08
N MET A 24 4.48 -6.32 -8.12
CA MET A 24 4.79 -4.91 -8.28
C MET A 24 6.26 -4.62 -7.97
N LYS A 25 6.84 -3.68 -8.70
CA LYS A 25 7.87 -2.78 -8.16
C LYS A 25 7.15 -1.82 -7.22
N LEU A 26 7.64 -1.72 -5.99
CA LEU A 26 7.07 -0.80 -5.00
C LEU A 26 7.25 0.66 -5.45
N PRO A 27 6.36 1.57 -5.05
CA PRO A 27 6.47 2.98 -5.38
C PRO A 27 7.78 3.59 -4.85
N ASP A 28 8.14 4.75 -5.39
CA ASP A 28 9.21 5.59 -4.82
C ASP A 28 9.03 5.79 -3.30
N THR A 29 10.13 5.79 -2.56
CA THR A 29 10.10 5.76 -1.09
C THR A 29 10.25 7.14 -0.43
N THR A 30 10.18 8.24 -1.18
CA THR A 30 10.34 9.61 -0.63
C THR A 30 9.32 9.92 0.47
N THR A 31 8.08 9.44 0.35
CA THR A 31 7.01 9.61 1.34
C THR A 31 6.77 8.36 2.20
N ALA A 32 7.68 7.39 2.13
CA ALA A 32 7.50 6.10 2.78
C ALA A 32 7.98 6.12 4.24
N SER A 33 7.22 5.46 5.12
CA SER A 33 7.61 5.18 6.50
C SER A 33 7.77 3.68 6.69
N VAL A 34 8.81 3.26 7.42
CA VAL A 34 9.18 1.86 7.57
C VAL A 34 9.11 1.44 9.04
N ASP A 35 8.54 0.27 9.29
CA ASP A 35 8.45 -0.37 10.59
C ASP A 35 8.68 -1.87 10.45
N ARG A 36 9.87 -2.34 10.83
CA ARG A 36 10.26 -3.75 10.70
C ARG A 36 9.76 -4.63 11.83
N GLY A 37 9.20 -4.04 12.90
CA GLY A 37 8.76 -4.78 14.09
C GLY A 37 7.38 -5.42 13.93
N ILE A 38 6.62 -5.00 12.92
CA ILE A 38 5.22 -5.38 12.75
C ILE A 38 4.98 -6.25 11.50
N GLY A 39 3.92 -7.05 11.55
CA GLY A 39 3.50 -7.92 10.44
C GLY A 39 2.54 -7.25 9.47
N VAL A 40 2.18 -7.95 8.39
CA VAL A 40 1.28 -7.45 7.34
C VAL A 40 -0.09 -7.01 7.87
N LYS A 41 -0.67 -7.75 8.82
CA LYS A 41 -1.98 -7.43 9.43
C LYS A 41 -1.93 -6.16 10.26
N GLU A 42 -0.85 -5.97 11.02
CA GLU A 42 -0.63 -4.76 11.82
C GLU A 42 -0.32 -3.56 10.90
N CYS A 43 0.39 -3.80 9.79
CA CYS A 43 0.65 -2.79 8.77
C CYS A 43 -0.64 -2.26 8.13
N GLU A 44 -1.58 -3.16 7.82
CA GLU A 44 -2.91 -2.81 7.32
C GLU A 44 -3.65 -1.93 8.33
N GLN A 45 -3.70 -2.34 9.61
CA GLN A 45 -4.36 -1.57 10.67
C GLN A 45 -3.69 -0.21 10.90
N LYS A 46 -2.35 -0.14 10.82
CA LYS A 46 -1.58 1.09 10.93
C LYS A 46 -1.96 2.05 9.78
N CYS A 47 -2.04 1.54 8.56
CA CYS A 47 -2.42 2.33 7.39
C CYS A 47 -3.90 2.78 7.46
N LEU A 48 -4.84 1.94 7.92
CA LEU A 48 -6.24 2.34 8.05
C LEU A 48 -6.46 3.49 9.04
N LYS A 49 -5.68 3.49 10.13
CA LYS A 49 -5.73 4.51 11.18
C LYS A 49 -5.13 5.86 10.74
N ASP A 50 -4.16 5.83 9.84
CA ASP A 50 -3.58 7.04 9.26
C ASP A 50 -4.38 7.46 8.01
N CYS A 51 -5.15 8.55 8.09
CA CYS A 51 -5.94 9.04 6.95
C CYS A 51 -5.10 9.49 5.76
N ASN A 52 -3.81 9.77 5.96
CA ASN A 52 -2.90 10.14 4.87
C ASN A 52 -2.26 8.92 4.21
N CYS A 53 -2.37 7.73 4.80
CA CYS A 53 -1.82 6.52 4.23
C CYS A 53 -2.58 6.11 2.96
N THR A 54 -1.85 5.96 1.85
CA THR A 54 -2.41 5.65 0.52
C THR A 54 -2.09 4.23 0.06
N ALA A 55 -1.03 3.61 0.59
CA ALA A 55 -0.69 2.22 0.35
C ALA A 55 0.22 1.64 1.44
N PHE A 56 0.29 0.31 1.52
CA PHE A 56 1.28 -0.39 2.31
C PHE A 56 1.82 -1.65 1.63
N ALA A 57 2.96 -2.15 2.10
CA ALA A 57 3.55 -3.43 1.69
C ALA A 57 4.45 -3.99 2.79
N ASN A 58 4.90 -5.23 2.63
CA ASN A 58 5.97 -5.78 3.47
C ASN A 58 7.32 -5.13 3.14
N THR A 59 8.28 -5.16 4.08
CA THR A 59 9.66 -4.73 3.77
C THR A 59 10.55 -5.87 3.30
N ASP A 60 10.17 -7.09 3.66
CA ASP A 60 10.86 -8.32 3.30
C ASP A 60 9.81 -9.36 2.87
N ILE A 61 10.10 -10.11 1.80
CA ILE A 61 9.21 -11.14 1.25
C ILE A 61 9.54 -12.55 1.72
N ARG A 62 10.67 -12.73 2.41
CA ARG A 62 11.12 -14.03 2.91
C ARG A 62 10.18 -14.52 4.03
N GLY A 63 10.07 -15.84 4.18
CA GLY A 63 9.33 -16.44 5.29
C GLY A 63 7.83 -16.13 5.35
N GLY A 64 7.20 -15.78 4.23
CA GLY A 64 5.78 -15.38 4.19
C GLY A 64 5.55 -13.87 4.31
N GLY A 65 6.63 -13.09 4.47
CA GLY A 65 6.61 -11.63 4.47
C GLY A 65 6.70 -11.03 5.87
N SER A 66 7.53 -10.01 6.04
CA SER A 66 7.73 -9.32 7.32
C SER A 66 8.04 -7.84 7.17
N GLY A 67 7.82 -7.12 8.27
CA GLY A 67 7.91 -5.67 8.34
C GLY A 67 6.82 -4.98 7.53
N CYS A 68 6.82 -3.66 7.63
CA CYS A 68 5.80 -2.79 7.09
C CYS A 68 6.45 -1.57 6.47
N VAL A 69 6.00 -1.23 5.28
CA VAL A 69 6.26 0.05 4.66
C VAL A 69 4.92 0.67 4.26
N THR A 70 4.69 1.91 4.65
CA THR A 70 3.48 2.68 4.35
C THR A 70 3.84 3.92 3.55
N TRP A 71 3.02 4.29 2.58
CA TRP A 71 3.17 5.51 1.78
C TRP A 71 2.08 6.51 2.12
N THR A 72 2.43 7.80 2.04
CA THR A 72 1.48 8.91 2.04
C THR A 72 1.52 9.65 0.70
N GLY A 73 0.40 10.26 0.32
CA GLY A 73 0.29 10.99 -0.94
C GLY A 73 0.31 10.11 -2.19
N GLU A 74 0.88 10.62 -3.27
CA GLU A 74 0.88 9.99 -4.60
C GLU A 74 1.86 8.80 -4.68
N LEU A 75 1.51 7.81 -5.51
CA LEU A 75 2.33 6.62 -5.73
C LEU A 75 3.03 6.72 -7.09
N PHE A 76 4.31 7.06 -7.07
CA PHE A 76 5.12 7.24 -8.29
C PHE A 76 5.98 6.01 -8.62
N ASP A 77 6.34 5.89 -9.91
CA ASP A 77 7.31 4.91 -10.42
C ASP A 77 6.94 3.43 -10.13
N ILE A 78 5.64 3.14 -10.13
CA ILE A 78 5.10 1.79 -10.03
C ILE A 78 5.14 1.07 -11.39
N ARG A 79 5.47 -0.23 -11.36
CA ARG A 79 5.34 -1.12 -12.52
C ARG A 79 5.05 -2.55 -12.07
N ASN A 80 4.48 -3.37 -12.94
CA ASN A 80 4.33 -4.79 -12.69
C ASN A 80 5.39 -5.63 -13.42
N TYR A 81 5.58 -6.86 -12.96
CA TYR A 81 6.45 -7.85 -13.58
C TYR A 81 5.66 -9.12 -13.93
N ALA A 82 6.10 -9.81 -14.98
CA ALA A 82 5.55 -11.13 -15.33
C ALA A 82 5.88 -12.19 -14.27
N LYS A 83 7.08 -12.12 -13.68
CA LYS A 83 7.60 -13.02 -12.62
C LYS A 83 8.37 -12.21 -11.58
N GLY A 84 8.26 -12.59 -10.31
CA GLY A 84 8.87 -11.86 -9.19
C GLY A 84 8.02 -10.67 -8.75
N GLY A 85 8.69 -9.63 -8.23
CA GLY A 85 8.03 -8.48 -7.61
C GLY A 85 7.41 -8.81 -6.26
N GLN A 86 6.66 -7.84 -5.73
CA GLN A 86 6.03 -7.95 -4.41
C GLN A 86 4.57 -7.49 -4.45
N ASP A 87 3.78 -7.87 -3.47
CA ASP A 87 2.47 -7.30 -3.24
C ASP A 87 2.55 -5.85 -2.76
N LEU A 88 1.71 -5.01 -3.35
CA LEU A 88 1.40 -3.65 -2.92
C LEU A 88 -0.10 -3.56 -2.62
N TYR A 89 -0.46 -3.09 -1.44
CA TYR A 89 -1.84 -2.93 -1.01
C TYR A 89 -2.22 -1.45 -1.12
N VAL A 90 -3.06 -1.10 -2.09
CA VAL A 90 -3.44 0.29 -2.36
C VAL A 90 -4.81 0.57 -1.73
N ARG A 91 -4.90 1.66 -0.97
CA ARG A 91 -6.13 2.04 -0.25
C ARG A 91 -7.20 2.53 -1.21
N LEU A 92 -8.41 2.00 -1.08
CA LEU A 92 -9.62 2.38 -1.82
C LEU A 92 -10.81 2.55 -0.88
N ALA A 93 -11.81 3.31 -1.32
CA ALA A 93 -13.10 3.37 -0.63
C ALA A 93 -13.75 1.98 -0.63
N ALA A 94 -14.52 1.63 0.41
CA ALA A 94 -15.17 0.32 0.49
C ALA A 94 -16.10 0.01 -0.69
N THR A 95 -16.63 1.02 -1.37
CA THR A 95 -17.49 0.86 -2.56
C THR A 95 -16.73 0.42 -3.81
N ASP A 96 -15.40 0.53 -3.81
CA ASP A 96 -14.52 0.23 -4.95
C ASP A 96 -13.74 -1.09 -4.77
N LEU A 97 -13.96 -1.82 -3.66
CA LEU A 97 -13.30 -3.11 -3.34
C LEU A 97 -14.14 -4.30 -3.78
#